data_AF-A0A535XKC3-F1
#
_entry.id   AF-A0A535XKC3-F1
#
_cell.length_a   1.000
_cell.length_b   1.000
_cell.length_c   1.000
_cell.angle_alpha   90.00
_cell.angle_beta   90.00
_cell.angle_gamma   90.00
#
_symmetry.space_group_name_H-M   'P 1'
#
loop_
_entity.id
_entity.type
_entity.pdbx_description
1 polymer ?
#
loop_
_entity_poly.entity_id
_entity_poly.type
_entity_poly.pdbx_seq_one_letter_code
_entity_poly.pdbx_strand_id
1 'polypeptide(L)'
;MSKLVTALIVVIVVPGVLVGYIWLTEQVLRLVSERMKPRIRPWLWLAPALGLLGLFLVYPMIGTVITSLQDKFGKKFVGLTNYSWFFGSDDALTALKNNLLWLVFLTLLTVGIGLLVAVLVDRVRYESIAKSVIFVPLAISMVAAGIIWLYMYNYNPPGSPQTGTLNAAIGAVGVGPIP
;
A
#
# COMPACT_ATOMS: atom_id res chain seq x y z
N MET A 1 27.52 17.79 -0.15
CA MET A 1 28.21 16.47 -0.15
C MET A 1 28.24 15.96 -1.58
N SER A 2 29.39 15.58 -2.14
CA SER A 2 29.41 14.97 -3.47
C SER A 2 28.81 13.54 -3.42
N LYS A 3 28.14 13.09 -4.49
CA LYS A 3 27.59 11.72 -4.58
C LYS A 3 28.65 10.63 -4.27
N LEU A 4 29.91 10.91 -4.59
CA LEU A 4 31.07 10.07 -4.28
C LEU A 4 31.32 9.94 -2.77
N VAL A 5 31.22 11.02 -2.02
CA VAL A 5 31.40 11.00 -0.56
C VAL A 5 30.26 10.22 0.10
N THR A 6 29.01 10.40 -0.35
CA THR A 6 27.88 9.60 0.14
C THR A 6 28.05 8.12 -0.17
N ALA A 7 28.50 7.77 -1.38
CA ALA A 7 28.76 6.38 -1.76
C ALA A 7 29.85 5.75 -0.89
N LEU A 8 30.97 6.45 -0.67
CA LEU A 8 32.06 5.98 0.20
C LEU A 8 31.59 5.77 1.64
N ILE A 9 30.79 6.69 2.18
CA ILE A 9 30.21 6.55 3.52
C ILE A 9 29.34 5.30 3.60
N VAL A 10 28.44 5.07 2.65
CA VAL A 10 27.56 3.90 2.65
C VAL A 10 28.36 2.61 2.57
N VAL A 11 29.37 2.55 1.69
CA VAL A 11 30.22 1.36 1.49
C VAL A 11 31.01 0.99 2.75
N ILE A 12 31.36 1.95 3.61
CA ILE A 12 32.11 1.69 4.84
C ILE A 12 31.17 1.47 6.03
N VAL A 13 30.16 2.32 6.16
CA VAL A 13 29.25 2.32 7.32
C VAL A 13 28.35 1.09 7.30
N VAL A 14 27.79 0.70 6.16
CA VAL A 14 26.85 -0.44 6.12
C VAL A 14 27.53 -1.74 6.53
N PRO A 15 28.69 -2.14 5.96
CA PRO A 15 29.40 -3.33 6.43
C PRO A 15 29.89 -3.19 7.87
N GLY A 16 30.36 -2.00 8.27
CA GLY A 16 30.80 -1.75 9.65
C GLY A 16 29.68 -1.98 10.67
N VAL A 17 28.47 -1.48 10.38
CA VAL A 17 27.28 -1.71 11.21
C VAL A 17 26.89 -3.18 11.23
N LEU A 18 26.93 -3.86 10.08
CA LEU A 18 26.62 -5.30 10.00
C LEU A 18 27.61 -6.14 10.81
N VAL A 19 28.92 -5.90 10.66
CA VAL A 19 29.95 -6.61 11.41
C VAL A 19 29.84 -6.31 12.90
N GLY A 20 29.68 -5.04 13.27
CA GLY A 20 29.49 -4.65 14.67
C GLY A 20 28.26 -5.29 15.30
N TYR A 21 27.18 -5.40 14.53
CA TYR A 21 25.96 -6.05 14.95
C TYR A 21 26.15 -7.57 15.11
N ILE A 22 26.77 -8.26 14.13
CA ILE A 22 27.10 -9.69 14.25
C ILE A 22 27.94 -9.94 15.49
N TRP A 23 29.00 -9.16 15.67
CA TRP A 23 29.88 -9.24 16.83
C TRP A 23 29.11 -9.06 18.15
N LEU A 24 28.21 -8.08 18.22
CA LEU A 24 27.34 -7.86 19.37
C LEU A 24 26.42 -9.06 19.63
N THR A 25 25.79 -9.63 18.60
CA THR A 25 24.92 -10.80 18.76
C THR A 25 25.67 -12.01 19.27
N GLU A 26 26.90 -12.24 18.81
CA GLU A 26 27.75 -13.32 19.31
C GLU A 26 28.12 -13.10 20.77
N GLN A 27 28.45 -11.87 21.15
CA GLN A 27 28.76 -11.53 22.53
C GLN A 27 27.56 -11.78 23.47
N VAL A 28 26.36 -11.39 23.05
CA VAL A 28 25.11 -11.68 23.78
C VAL A 28 24.88 -13.18 23.88
N LEU A 29 25.06 -13.93 22.80
CA LEU A 29 24.86 -15.39 22.80
C LEU A 29 25.85 -16.13 23.71
N ARG A 30 27.07 -15.60 23.94
CA ARG A 30 28.05 -16.18 24.86
C ARG A 30 27.63 -16.11 26.32
N LEU A 31 26.79 -15.14 26.69
CA LEU A 31 26.26 -14.98 28.06
C LEU A 31 25.09 -15.94 28.35
N VAL A 32 24.56 -16.61 27.33
CA VAL A 32 23.38 -17.46 27.41
C VAL A 32 23.77 -18.93 27.42
N SER A 33 23.06 -19.75 28.21
CA SER A 33 23.27 -21.21 28.25
C SER A 33 23.13 -21.87 26.88
N GLU A 34 23.92 -22.93 26.61
CA GLU A 34 23.90 -23.65 25.32
C GLU A 34 22.51 -24.15 24.92
N ARG A 35 21.65 -24.48 25.91
CA ARG A 35 20.26 -24.91 25.67
C ARG A 35 19.37 -23.80 25.13
N MET A 36 19.66 -22.53 25.45
CA MET A 36 18.83 -21.37 25.10
C MET A 36 19.33 -20.65 23.83
N LYS A 37 20.59 -20.83 23.43
CA LYS A 37 21.15 -20.19 22.22
C LYS A 37 20.32 -20.44 20.95
N PRO A 38 19.84 -21.67 20.65
CA PRO A 38 19.03 -21.90 19.45
C PRO A 38 17.70 -21.14 19.47
N ARG A 39 17.16 -20.87 20.67
CA ARG A 39 15.88 -20.16 20.83
C ARG A 39 16.03 -18.65 20.71
N ILE A 40 17.13 -18.07 21.20
CA ILE A 40 17.33 -16.60 21.22
C ILE A 40 17.94 -16.10 19.91
N ARG A 41 18.77 -16.90 19.23
CA ARG A 41 19.48 -16.50 18.02
C ARG A 41 18.55 -15.91 16.94
N PRO A 42 17.39 -16.52 16.59
CA PRO A 42 16.49 -15.94 15.59
C PRO A 42 15.97 -14.54 15.99
N TRP A 43 15.62 -14.34 17.26
CA TRP A 43 15.12 -13.06 17.76
C TRP A 43 16.17 -11.96 17.71
N LEU A 44 17.44 -12.30 17.97
CA LEU A 44 18.53 -11.36 17.77
C LEU A 44 18.52 -10.91 16.33
N TRP A 45 18.67 -11.80 15.34
CA TRP A 45 18.67 -11.44 13.92
C TRP A 45 17.45 -10.66 13.43
N LEU A 46 16.28 -10.91 14.02
CA LEU A 46 15.05 -10.16 13.74
C LEU A 46 15.01 -8.78 14.42
N ALA A 47 15.78 -8.57 15.51
CA ALA A 47 15.77 -7.34 16.30
C ALA A 47 15.93 -6.04 15.48
N PRO A 48 16.85 -5.91 14.49
CA PRO A 48 16.92 -4.68 13.69
C PRO A 48 15.65 -4.43 12.86
N ALA A 49 15.09 -5.46 12.25
CA ALA A 49 13.84 -5.35 11.50
C ALA A 49 12.65 -5.00 12.42
N LEU A 50 12.55 -5.67 13.57
CA LEU A 50 11.54 -5.38 14.59
C LEU A 50 11.72 -3.97 15.19
N GLY A 51 12.94 -3.49 15.33
CA GLY A 51 13.23 -2.12 15.77
C GLY A 51 12.74 -1.08 14.76
N LEU A 52 12.98 -1.30 13.47
CA LEU A 52 12.47 -0.44 12.40
C LEU A 52 10.94 -0.48 12.33
N LEU A 53 10.33 -1.67 12.41
CA LEU A 53 8.87 -1.81 12.49
C LEU A 53 8.32 -1.10 13.74
N GLY A 54 8.98 -1.26 14.88
CA GLY A 54 8.64 -0.59 16.13
C GLY A 54 8.63 0.93 15.97
N LEU A 55 9.69 1.49 15.40
CA LEU A 55 9.89 2.93 15.26
C LEU A 55 8.98 3.56 14.19
N PHE A 56 8.86 2.92 13.02
CA PHE A 56 8.19 3.52 11.87
C PHE A 56 6.73 3.10 11.70
N LEU A 57 6.29 2.02 12.36
CA LEU A 57 4.90 1.54 12.26
C LEU A 57 4.21 1.55 13.63
N VAL A 58 4.78 0.86 14.63
CA VAL A 58 4.11 0.66 15.92
C VAL A 58 4.04 1.97 16.72
N TYR A 59 5.13 2.73 16.78
CA TYR A 59 5.20 4.00 17.49
C TYR A 59 4.15 5.03 16.98
N PRO A 60 4.07 5.36 15.67
CA PRO A 60 3.05 6.28 15.19
C PRO A 60 1.64 5.71 15.34
N MET A 61 1.43 4.39 15.18
CA MET A 61 0.14 3.74 15.42
C MET A 61 -0.34 3.95 16.86
N ILE A 62 0.52 3.75 17.87
CA ILE A 62 0.18 4.03 19.27
C ILE A 62 -0.18 5.51 19.44
N GLY A 63 0.56 6.41 18.79
CA GLY A 63 0.23 7.84 18.76
C GLY A 63 -1.18 8.09 18.22
N THR A 64 -1.55 7.48 17.09
CA THR A 64 -2.90 7.58 16.52
C THR A 64 -3.99 7.05 17.47
N VAL A 65 -3.74 5.94 18.16
CA VAL A 65 -4.67 5.38 19.15
C VAL A 65 -4.83 6.30 20.37
N ILE A 66 -3.75 6.92 20.84
CA ILE A 66 -3.84 7.89 21.95
C ILE A 66 -4.60 9.13 21.48
N THR A 67 -4.29 9.66 20.29
CA THR A 67 -4.95 10.83 19.73
C THR A 67 -6.43 10.58 19.44
N SER A 68 -6.84 9.36 19.07
CA SER A 68 -8.27 9.04 18.86
C SER A 68 -9.10 9.13 20.14
N LEU A 69 -8.47 9.07 21.31
CA LEU A 69 -9.10 9.24 22.62
C LEU A 69 -9.03 10.69 23.15
N GLN A 70 -8.43 11.61 22.38
CA GLN A 70 -8.28 13.01 22.74
C GLN A 70 -9.26 13.91 21.97
N ASP A 71 -9.41 15.15 22.42
CA ASP A 71 -10.17 16.18 21.70
C ASP A 71 -9.51 16.52 20.35
N LYS A 72 -10.20 17.31 19.51
CA LYS A 72 -9.71 17.67 18.16
C LYS A 72 -8.34 18.38 18.15
N PHE A 73 -7.89 18.88 19.29
CA PHE A 73 -6.63 19.59 19.45
C PHE A 73 -5.55 18.76 20.15
N GLY A 74 -5.85 17.51 20.54
CA GLY A 74 -4.93 16.64 21.28
C GLY A 74 -4.63 17.11 22.70
N LYS A 75 -5.45 18.00 23.28
CA LYS A 75 -5.17 18.67 24.56
C LYS A 75 -5.88 18.03 25.74
N LYS A 76 -7.07 17.48 25.53
CA LYS A 76 -7.90 16.88 26.59
C LYS A 76 -8.23 15.44 26.21
N PHE A 77 -8.18 14.54 27.20
CA PHE A 77 -8.65 13.17 27.03
C PHE A 77 -10.19 13.16 27.09
N VAL A 78 -10.83 12.70 26.01
CA VAL A 78 -12.30 12.61 25.88
C VAL A 78 -12.79 11.16 25.88
N GLY A 79 -11.89 10.19 26.03
CA GLY A 79 -12.24 8.76 26.06
C GLY A 79 -12.87 8.31 24.75
N LEU A 80 -14.04 7.65 24.83
CA LEU A 80 -14.70 7.05 23.66
C LEU A 80 -15.70 7.98 22.94
N THR A 81 -15.77 9.26 23.31
CA THR A 81 -16.73 10.20 22.70
C THR A 81 -16.58 10.34 21.18
N ASN A 82 -15.34 10.29 20.67
CA ASN A 82 -15.09 10.33 19.22
C ASN A 82 -15.68 9.09 18.51
N TYR A 83 -15.64 7.93 19.15
CA TYR A 83 -16.21 6.70 18.61
C TYR A 83 -17.75 6.74 18.64
N SER A 84 -18.36 7.23 19.73
CA SER A 84 -19.82 7.40 19.77
C SER A 84 -20.31 8.39 18.71
N TRP A 85 -19.56 9.46 18.46
CA TRP A 85 -19.87 10.40 17.37
C TRP A 85 -19.74 9.72 16.00
N PHE A 86 -18.66 8.97 15.76
CA PHE A 86 -18.43 8.27 14.49
C PHE A 86 -19.55 7.28 14.18
N PHE A 87 -19.93 6.45 15.15
CA PHE A 87 -21.01 5.46 14.96
C PHE A 87 -22.42 6.06 15.00
N GLY A 88 -22.58 7.31 15.41
CA GLY A 88 -23.83 8.05 15.35
C GLY A 88 -24.00 8.91 14.09
N SER A 89 -22.97 9.01 13.24
CA SER A 89 -22.98 9.83 12.02
C SER A 89 -23.31 8.98 10.79
N ASP A 90 -24.39 9.31 10.10
CA ASP A 90 -24.81 8.62 8.87
C ASP A 90 -23.75 8.73 7.77
N ASP A 91 -23.07 9.88 7.66
CA ASP A 91 -21.99 10.09 6.70
C ASP A 91 -20.79 9.16 6.97
N ALA A 92 -20.39 9.04 8.24
CA ALA A 92 -19.29 8.17 8.65
C ALA A 92 -19.61 6.69 8.40
N LEU A 93 -20.83 6.26 8.72
CA LEU A 93 -21.29 4.89 8.46
C LEU A 93 -21.43 4.61 6.96
N THR A 94 -21.86 5.59 6.17
CA THR A 94 -21.94 5.47 4.70
C THR A 94 -20.55 5.33 4.09
N ALA A 95 -19.60 6.15 4.52
CA ALA A 95 -18.21 6.03 4.10
C ALA A 95 -17.61 4.68 4.51
N LEU A 96 -17.87 4.20 5.73
CA LEU A 96 -17.42 2.90 6.21
C LEU A 96 -18.01 1.76 5.36
N LYS A 97 -19.32 1.78 5.10
CA LYS A 97 -20.01 0.79 4.27
C LYS A 97 -19.44 0.78 2.85
N ASN A 98 -19.24 1.94 2.24
CA ASN A 98 -18.68 2.04 0.89
C ASN A 98 -17.26 1.49 0.84
N ASN A 99 -16.41 1.78 1.84
CA ASN A 99 -15.07 1.20 1.93
C ASN A 99 -15.10 -0.32 2.11
N LEU A 100 -16.02 -0.83 2.93
CA LEU A 100 -16.16 -2.27 3.13
C LEU A 100 -16.65 -2.98 1.88
N LEU A 101 -17.63 -2.40 1.17
CA LEU A 101 -18.10 -2.90 -0.12
C LEU A 101 -16.97 -2.90 -1.15
N TRP A 102 -16.22 -1.80 -1.25
CA TRP A 102 -15.03 -1.73 -2.10
C TRP A 102 -14.02 -2.82 -1.74
N LEU A 103 -13.67 -2.96 -0.47
CA LEU A 103 -12.71 -3.96 0.00
C LEU A 103 -13.15 -5.38 -0.38
N VAL A 104 -14.41 -5.74 -0.15
CA VAL A 104 -14.89 -7.11 -0.42
C VAL A 104 -15.09 -7.34 -1.92
N PHE A 105 -15.90 -6.52 -2.58
CA PHE A 105 -16.28 -6.76 -3.98
C PHE A 105 -15.12 -6.54 -4.93
N LEU A 106 -14.35 -5.45 -4.78
CA LEU A 106 -13.22 -5.21 -5.67
C LEU A 106 -12.17 -6.31 -5.51
N THR A 107 -11.80 -6.67 -4.28
CA THR A 107 -10.78 -7.71 -4.05
C THR A 107 -11.25 -9.06 -4.60
N LEU A 108 -12.49 -9.46 -4.33
CA LEU A 108 -13.03 -10.73 -4.81
C LEU A 108 -13.10 -10.78 -6.34
N LEU A 109 -13.55 -9.70 -6.98
CA LEU A 109 -13.61 -9.62 -8.45
C LEU A 109 -12.22 -9.59 -9.07
N THR A 110 -11.30 -8.77 -8.56
CA THR A 110 -9.94 -8.66 -9.12
C THR A 110 -9.13 -9.93 -8.95
N VAL A 111 -9.16 -10.54 -7.76
CA VAL A 111 -8.49 -11.84 -7.51
C VAL A 111 -9.17 -12.95 -8.32
N GLY A 112 -10.51 -12.98 -8.34
CA GLY A 112 -11.26 -13.99 -9.08
C GLY A 112 -11.02 -13.95 -10.58
N ILE A 113 -11.14 -12.76 -11.19
CA ILE A 113 -10.86 -12.55 -12.62
C ILE A 113 -9.39 -12.79 -12.91
N GLY A 114 -8.48 -12.29 -12.07
CA GLY A 114 -7.04 -12.49 -12.25
C GLY A 114 -6.66 -13.97 -12.22
N LEU A 115 -7.22 -14.75 -11.30
CA LEU A 115 -7.03 -16.19 -11.22
C LEU A 115 -7.63 -16.91 -12.43
N LEU A 116 -8.87 -16.56 -12.82
CA LEU A 116 -9.52 -17.14 -13.98
C LEU A 116 -8.67 -16.95 -15.24
N VAL A 117 -8.20 -15.72 -15.49
CA VAL A 117 -7.34 -15.40 -16.63
C VAL A 117 -6.01 -16.15 -16.53
N ALA A 118 -5.39 -16.22 -15.35
CA ALA A 118 -4.14 -16.94 -15.14
C ALA A 118 -4.27 -18.44 -15.48
N VAL A 119 -5.39 -19.07 -15.09
CA VAL A 119 -5.68 -20.49 -15.40
C VAL A 119 -5.98 -20.69 -16.88
N LEU A 120 -6.73 -19.78 -17.53
CA LEU A 120 -7.06 -19.89 -18.96
C LEU A 120 -5.84 -19.70 -19.87
N VAL A 121 -4.90 -18.87 -19.46
CA VAL A 121 -3.66 -18.59 -20.20
C VAL A 121 -2.59 -19.65 -19.94
N ASP A 122 -2.72 -20.42 -18.85
CA ASP A 122 -1.82 -21.52 -18.53
C ASP A 122 -1.82 -22.55 -19.68
N ARG A 123 -0.63 -22.96 -20.12
CA ARG A 123 -0.40 -23.95 -21.20
C ARG A 123 -0.66 -23.47 -22.63
N VAL A 124 -0.89 -22.18 -22.84
CA VAL A 124 -0.99 -21.62 -24.19
C VAL A 124 0.41 -21.29 -24.74
N ARG A 125 0.66 -21.55 -26.04
CA ARG A 125 1.98 -21.33 -26.66
C ARG A 125 2.51 -19.89 -26.53
N TYR A 126 1.63 -18.91 -26.38
CA TYR A 126 1.95 -17.48 -26.22
C TYR A 126 1.70 -16.97 -24.78
N GLU A 127 1.70 -17.87 -23.79
CA GLU A 127 1.52 -17.56 -22.36
C GLU A 127 2.37 -16.37 -21.88
N SER A 128 3.65 -16.32 -22.27
CA SER A 128 4.56 -15.24 -21.85
C SER A 128 4.07 -13.86 -22.32
N ILE A 129 3.62 -13.73 -23.57
CA ILE A 129 3.11 -12.46 -24.11
C ILE A 129 1.79 -12.09 -23.45
N ALA A 130 0.89 -13.06 -23.30
CA ALA A 130 -0.41 -12.83 -22.66
C ALA A 130 -0.24 -12.34 -21.21
N LYS A 131 0.63 -12.99 -20.41
CA LYS A 131 0.96 -12.55 -19.05
C LYS A 131 1.58 -11.16 -19.06
N SER A 132 2.54 -10.88 -19.95
CA SER A 132 3.14 -9.54 -20.06
C SER A 132 2.09 -8.45 -20.26
N VAL A 133 1.18 -8.60 -21.23
CA VAL A 133 0.12 -7.61 -21.51
C VAL A 133 -0.77 -7.37 -20.29
N ILE A 134 -1.16 -8.45 -19.59
CA ILE A 134 -2.00 -8.37 -18.38
C ILE A 134 -1.28 -7.61 -17.24
N PHE A 135 0.05 -7.76 -17.14
CA PHE A 135 0.84 -7.11 -16.09
C PHE A 135 1.37 -5.72 -16.47
N VAL A 136 1.31 -5.29 -17.74
CA VAL A 136 1.74 -3.93 -18.16
C VAL A 136 1.13 -2.82 -17.28
N PRO A 137 -0.18 -2.85 -16.93
CA PRO A 137 -0.78 -1.81 -16.12
C PRO A 137 -0.14 -1.63 -14.73
N LEU A 138 0.49 -2.66 -14.16
CA LEU A 138 1.18 -2.54 -12.86
C LEU A 138 2.35 -1.55 -12.90
N ALA A 139 2.92 -1.28 -14.08
CA ALA A 139 3.99 -0.30 -14.26
C ALA A 139 3.47 1.15 -14.33
N ILE A 140 2.16 1.35 -14.50
CA ILE A 140 1.55 2.69 -14.59
C ILE A 140 1.44 3.27 -13.18
N SER A 141 1.91 4.51 -13.00
CA SER A 141 1.77 5.20 -11.71
C SER A 141 0.31 5.53 -11.42
N MET A 142 -0.06 5.59 -10.13
CA MET A 142 -1.43 5.96 -9.74
C MET A 142 -1.84 7.35 -10.24
N VAL A 143 -0.88 8.29 -10.32
CA VAL A 143 -1.13 9.63 -10.88
C VAL A 143 -1.47 9.54 -12.37
N ALA A 144 -0.68 8.79 -13.15
CA ALA A 144 -0.94 8.60 -14.57
C ALA A 144 -2.26 7.86 -14.80
N ALA A 145 -2.54 6.81 -14.03
CA ALA A 145 -3.81 6.10 -14.08
C ALA A 145 -5.00 7.04 -13.83
N GLY A 146 -4.89 7.93 -12.83
CA GLY A 146 -5.91 8.95 -12.57
C GLY A 146 -6.15 9.88 -13.76
N ILE A 147 -5.09 10.34 -14.43
CA ILE A 147 -5.18 11.18 -15.63
C ILE A 147 -5.83 10.41 -16.80
N ILE A 148 -5.47 9.14 -17.00
CA ILE A 148 -6.08 8.29 -18.04
C ILE A 148 -7.59 8.22 -17.84
N TRP A 149 -8.05 7.90 -16.63
CA TRP A 149 -9.48 7.81 -16.33
C TRP A 149 -10.19 9.16 -16.37
N LEU A 150 -9.54 10.25 -15.94
CA LEU A 150 -10.07 11.61 -16.08
C LEU A 150 -10.35 11.97 -17.53
N TYR A 151 -9.40 11.69 -18.44
CA TYR A 151 -9.62 11.91 -19.86
C TYR A 151 -10.61 10.91 -20.45
N MET A 152 -10.61 9.67 -20.01
CA MET A 152 -11.54 8.65 -20.50
C MET A 152 -13.01 9.03 -20.27
N TYR A 153 -13.30 9.58 -19.09
CA TYR A 153 -14.62 10.04 -18.67
C TYR A 153 -14.85 11.54 -18.89
N ASN A 154 -13.97 12.22 -19.65
CA ASN A 154 -14.13 13.64 -19.90
C ASN A 154 -15.43 13.91 -20.70
N TYR A 155 -16.26 14.80 -20.19
CA TYR A 155 -17.51 15.20 -20.81
C TYR A 155 -17.39 16.60 -21.41
N ASN A 156 -17.77 16.71 -22.69
CA ASN A 156 -17.97 18.00 -23.34
C ASN A 156 -19.45 18.19 -23.73
N PRO A 157 -20.00 19.41 -23.67
CA PRO A 157 -21.38 19.67 -24.03
C PRO A 157 -21.75 19.28 -25.48
N PRO A 158 -23.03 18.93 -25.75
CA PRO A 158 -23.49 18.63 -27.10
C PRO A 158 -23.17 19.76 -28.09
N GLY A 159 -22.63 19.41 -29.26
CA GLY A 159 -22.18 20.38 -30.28
C GLY A 159 -20.69 20.73 -30.23
N SER A 160 -19.96 20.26 -29.21
CA SER A 160 -18.49 20.34 -29.17
C SER A 160 -17.85 18.96 -29.37
N PRO A 161 -16.65 18.87 -29.97
CA PRO A 161 -15.96 17.60 -30.17
C PRO A 161 -15.72 16.91 -28.82
N GLN A 162 -16.12 15.64 -28.71
CA GLN A 162 -15.89 14.86 -27.49
C GLN A 162 -14.42 14.49 -27.39
N THR A 163 -13.76 14.93 -26.31
CA THR A 163 -12.38 14.55 -26.00
C THR A 163 -12.31 13.29 -25.14
N GLY A 164 -13.40 12.92 -24.46
CA GLY A 164 -13.49 11.68 -23.71
C GLY A 164 -13.66 10.47 -24.61
N THR A 165 -12.79 9.48 -24.46
CA THR A 165 -12.80 8.27 -25.30
C THR A 165 -14.10 7.48 -25.16
N LEU A 166 -14.69 7.44 -23.97
CA LEU A 166 -15.96 6.74 -23.76
C LEU A 166 -17.13 7.45 -24.44
N ASN A 167 -17.25 8.77 -24.24
CA ASN A 167 -18.28 9.58 -24.88
C ASN A 167 -18.13 9.61 -26.42
N ALA A 168 -16.89 9.62 -26.91
CA ALA A 168 -16.62 9.47 -28.34
C ALA A 168 -17.04 8.09 -28.88
N ALA A 169 -16.78 7.00 -28.13
CA ALA A 169 -17.15 5.65 -28.53
C ALA A 169 -18.67 5.42 -28.57
N ILE A 170 -19.41 5.89 -27.55
CA ILE A 170 -20.88 5.76 -27.55
C ILE A 170 -21.55 6.71 -28.57
N GLY A 171 -20.95 7.87 -28.82
CA GLY A 171 -21.35 8.80 -29.89
C GLY A 171 -21.30 8.16 -31.27
N ALA A 172 -20.30 7.30 -31.53
CA ALA A 172 -20.20 6.55 -32.79
C ALA A 172 -21.38 5.60 -33.03
N VAL A 173 -22.08 5.17 -31.97
CA VAL A 173 -23.26 4.29 -32.02
C VAL A 173 -24.57 5.11 -31.92
N GLY A 174 -24.49 6.44 -31.99
CA GLY A 174 -25.65 7.34 -32.00
C GLY A 174 -26.19 7.72 -30.62
N VAL A 175 -25.48 7.38 -29.53
CA VAL A 175 -25.85 7.82 -28.17
C VAL A 175 -25.29 9.21 -27.93
N GLY A 176 -26.12 10.13 -27.44
CA GLY A 176 -25.67 11.47 -27.04
C GLY A 176 -24.63 11.43 -25.89
N PRO A 177 -23.81 12.48 -25.72
CA PRO A 177 -22.80 12.49 -24.66
C PRO A 177 -23.47 12.46 -23.28
N ILE A 178 -22.92 11.63 -22.39
CA ILE A 178 -23.42 11.43 -21.02
C ILE A 178 -22.46 12.12 -20.04
N PRO A 179 -22.95 12.98 -19.14
CA PRO A 179 -22.14 13.64 -18.12
C PRO A 179 -21.68 12.71 -17.01
#